data_AF-A0A2W4W0W2-F1
#
_entry.id   AF-A0A2W4W0W2-F1
#
_cell.length_a   1.000
_cell.length_b   1.000
_cell.length_c   1.000
_cell.angle_alpha   90.00
_cell.angle_beta   90.00
_cell.angle_gamma   90.00
#
_symmetry.space_group_name_H-M   'P 1'
#
loop_
_entity.id
_entity.type
_entity.pdbx_description
1 polymer ?
#
loop_
_entity_poly.entity_id
_entity_poly.type
_entity_poly.pdbx_seq_one_letter_code
_entity_poly.pdbx_strand_id
1 'polypeptide(L)' 'MLKFSISFVDGSYQEFEESDSIFVKLKTLQKSGLEGKELVHELLTDDWGAPPVIVKLTGVLEDATVVDENIRYN' A
#
# COMPACT_ATOMS: atom_id res chain seq x y z
N MET A 1 -6.54 -10.28 7.37
CA MET A 1 -6.14 -8.92 7.81
C MET A 1 -4.77 -8.61 7.22
N LEU A 2 -4.64 -7.44 6.61
CA LEU A 2 -3.41 -7.02 5.95
C LEU A 2 -2.80 -5.83 6.68
N LYS A 3 -1.47 -5.74 6.66
CA LYS A 3 -0.71 -4.69 7.30
C LYS A 3 -0.07 -3.79 6.26
N PHE A 4 -0.38 -2.49 6.35
CA PHE A 4 0.36 -1.46 5.63
C PHE A 4 1.52 -0.94 6.47
N SER A 5 2.66 -0.78 5.80
CA SER A 5 3.85 -0.18 6.38
C SER A 5 4.35 0.90 5.42
N ILE A 6 4.36 2.14 5.89
CA ILE A 6 4.75 3.32 5.10
C ILE A 6 6.03 3.91 5.68
N SER A 7 7.06 4.04 4.85
CA SER A 7 8.29 4.75 5.18
C SER A 7 8.31 6.10 4.49
N PHE A 8 8.57 7.17 5.22
CA PHE A 8 8.54 8.54 4.72
C PHE A 8 9.94 9.13 4.51
N VAL A 9 10.03 10.20 3.72
CA VAL A 9 11.30 10.88 3.38
C VAL A 9 12.02 11.48 4.59
N ASP A 10 11.27 11.82 5.64
CA ASP A 10 11.79 12.38 6.88
C ASP A 10 12.31 11.32 7.86
N GLY A 11 12.24 10.04 7.46
CA GLY A 11 12.61 8.89 8.28
C GLY A 11 11.51 8.44 9.24
N SER A 12 10.34 9.08 9.23
CA SER A 12 9.19 8.61 9.98
C SER A 12 8.60 7.32 9.39
N TYR A 13 7.83 6.63 10.21
CA TYR A 13 7.27 5.33 9.89
C TYR A 13 5.85 5.23 10.41
N GLN A 14 4.94 4.73 9.58
CA GLN A 14 3.55 4.51 9.95
C GLN A 14 3.13 3.10 9.58
N GLU A 15 2.40 2.46 10.49
CA GLU A 15 1.79 1.16 10.25
C GLU A 15 0.34 1.16 10.69
N PHE A 16 -0.49 0.49 9.91
CA PHE A 16 -1.88 0.25 10.25
C PHE A 16 -2.38 -1.01 9.56
N GLU A 17 -3.47 -1.56 10.08
CA GLU A 17 -4.12 -2.73 9.53
C GLU A 17 -5.29 -2.31 8.66
N GLU A 18 -5.51 -3.07 7.58
CA GLU A 18 -6.60 -2.87 6.66
C GLU A 18 -7.31 -4.19 6.35
N SER A 19 -8.53 -4.04 5.86
CA SER A 19 -9.34 -5.18 5.44
C SER A 19 -8.77 -5.82 4.17
N ASP A 20 -9.03 -7.11 4.00
CA ASP A 20 -8.59 -7.91 2.85
C ASP A 20 -9.10 -7.35 1.51
N SER A 21 -10.20 -6.57 1.54
CA SER A 21 -10.76 -5.89 0.35
C SER A 21 -9.79 -4.90 -0.31
N ILE A 22 -8.84 -4.35 0.45
CA ILE A 22 -7.84 -3.40 -0.06
C ILE A 22 -6.91 -4.05 -1.07
N PHE A 23 -6.63 -5.36 -0.93
CA PHE A 23 -5.79 -6.10 -1.86
C PHE A 23 -6.45 -6.27 -3.23
N VAL A 24 -7.77 -6.48 -3.25
CA VAL A 24 -8.55 -6.54 -4.50
C VAL A 24 -8.51 -5.17 -5.20
N LYS A 25 -8.63 -4.07 -4.44
CA LYS A 25 -8.49 -2.71 -4.97
C LYS A 25 -7.08 -2.49 -5.54
N LEU A 26 -6.03 -2.83 -4.79
CA LEU A 26 -4.63 -2.74 -5.24
C LEU A 26 -4.41 -3.46 -6.57
N LYS A 27 -4.84 -4.72 -6.68
CA LYS A 27 -4.68 -5.51 -7.91
C LYS A 27 -5.50 -4.95 -9.08
N THR A 28 -6.65 -4.35 -8.81
CA THR A 28 -7.47 -3.71 -9.84
C THR A 28 -6.78 -2.46 -10.39
N LEU A 29 -6.25 -1.61 -9.51
CA LEU A 29 -5.52 -0.41 -9.89
C LEU A 29 -4.23 -0.75 -10.66
N GLN A 30 -3.45 -1.72 -10.18
CA GLN A 30 -2.27 -2.22 -10.91
C GLN A 30 -2.63 -2.76 -12.30
N LYS A 31 -3.73 -3.51 -12.44
CA LYS A 31 -4.22 -4.00 -13.74
C LYS A 31 -4.67 -2.88 -14.69
N SER A 32 -5.11 -1.75 -14.15
CA SER A 32 -5.44 -0.57 -14.94
C SER A 32 -4.22 0.24 -15.40
N GLY A 33 -3.02 -0.14 -14.94
CA GLY A 33 -1.75 0.51 -15.29
C GLY A 33 -1.28 1.56 -14.30
N LEU A 34 -1.95 1.71 -13.15
CA LEU A 34 -1.52 2.63 -12.09
C LEU A 34 -0.32 2.07 -11.35
N GLU A 35 0.70 2.90 -11.18
CA GLU A 35 1.92 2.57 -10.45
C GLU A 35 2.38 3.76 -9.60
N GLY A 36 3.34 3.51 -8.70
CA GLY A 36 4.01 4.54 -7.90
C GLY A 36 3.06 5.49 -7.19
N LYS A 37 3.27 6.80 -7.39
CA LYS A 37 2.47 7.85 -6.75
C LYS A 37 0.97 7.74 -7.04
N GLU A 38 0.59 7.52 -8.29
CA GLU A 38 -0.84 7.50 -8.69
C GLU A 38 -1.57 6.31 -8.07
N LEU A 39 -0.91 5.13 -8.05
CA LEU A 39 -1.44 3.95 -7.39
C LEU A 39 -1.68 4.20 -5.90
N VAL A 40 -0.70 4.81 -5.24
CA VAL A 40 -0.72 5.07 -3.81
C VAL A 40 -1.79 6.12 -3.46
N HIS A 41 -1.93 7.18 -4.28
CA HIS A 41 -2.99 8.19 -4.17
C HIS A 41 -4.38 7.54 -4.22
N GLU A 42 -4.65 6.73 -5.25
CA GLU A 42 -5.93 6.06 -5.42
C GLU A 42 -6.20 5.00 -4.35
N LEU A 43 -5.16 4.33 -3.86
CA LEU A 43 -5.29 3.26 -2.88
C LEU A 43 -5.61 3.78 -1.48
N LEU A 44 -4.79 4.70 -0.97
CA LEU A 44 -4.73 5.07 0.45
C LEU A 44 -5.01 6.55 0.74
N THR A 45 -5.27 7.38 -0.27
CA THR A 45 -5.38 8.86 -0.21
C THR A 45 -4.09 9.53 0.31
N ASP A 46 -3.54 10.46 -0.47
CA ASP A 46 -2.17 10.98 -0.33
C ASP A 46 -1.98 12.13 0.68
N ASP A 47 -2.91 12.32 1.61
CA ASP A 47 -2.82 13.41 2.61
C ASP A 47 -1.94 13.00 3.80
N TRP A 48 -0.68 12.68 3.49
CA TRP A 48 0.37 12.41 4.46
C TRP A 48 1.28 13.63 4.51
N GLY A 49 1.38 14.29 5.66
CA GLY A 49 2.15 15.53 5.79
C GLY A 49 3.57 15.45 5.22
N ALA A 50 4.24 14.30 5.36
CA ALA A 50 5.47 13.97 4.66
C ALA A 50 5.19 13.00 3.50
N PRO A 51 5.84 13.14 2.33
CA PRO A 51 5.65 12.21 1.23
C PRO A 51 6.25 10.83 1.58
N PRO A 52 5.54 9.73 1.26
CA PRO A 52 6.07 8.39 1.44
C PRO A 52 7.18 8.12 0.40
N VAL A 53 8.03 7.15 0.71
CA VAL A 53 9.08 6.63 -0.18
C VAL A 53 8.73 5.22 -0.58
N ILE A 54 8.28 4.42 0.39
CA ILE A 54 7.95 3.01 0.22
C ILE A 54 6.65 2.75 0.95
N VAL A 55 5.69 2.15 0.25
CA VAL A 55 4.47 1.59 0.82
C VAL A 55 4.55 0.07 0.66
N LYS A 56 4.52 -0.65 1.77
CA LYS A 56 4.46 -2.11 1.79
C LYS A 56 3.10 -2.57 2.27
N LEU A 57 2.59 -3.62 1.63
CA LEU A 57 1.40 -4.34 2.06
C LEU A 57 1.79 -5.79 2.30
N THR A 58 1.67 -6.25 3.54
CA THR A 58 2.03 -7.61 3.93
C THR A 58 0.88 -8.28 4.69
N GLY A 59 0.75 -9.60 4.57
CA GLY A 59 -0.21 -10.36 5.37
C GLY A 59 -0.65 -11.65 4.71
N VAL A 60 -1.66 -12.28 5.29
CA VAL A 60 -2.25 -13.52 4.78
C VAL A 60 -3.75 -13.31 4.67
N LEU A 61 -4.30 -13.58 3.48
CA LEU A 61 -5.74 -13.54 3.20
C LEU A 61 -6.44 -14.78 3.76
N GLU A 62 -7.77 -14.73 3.83
CA GLU A 62 -8.60 -15.85 4.29
C GLU A 62 -8.42 -17.14 3.46
N ASP A 63 -8.03 -17.02 2.18
CA ASP A 63 -7.76 -18.15 1.28
C ASP A 63 -6.33 -18.72 1.41
N ALA A 64 -5.59 -18.30 2.45
CA ALA A 64 -4.18 -18.59 2.68
C ALA A 64 -3.20 -18.01 1.64
N THR A 65 -3.64 -17.08 0.80
CA THR A 65 -2.75 -16.32 -0.08
C THR A 65 -1.86 -15.39 0.76
N VAL A 66 -0.54 -15.52 0.58
CA VAL A 66 0.44 -14.61 1.18
C VAL A 66 0.57 -13.36 0.31
N VAL A 67 0.41 -12.21 0.93
CA VAL A 67 0.59 -10.90 0.33
C VAL A 67 1.92 -10.33 0.81
N ASP A 68 2.78 -9.96 -0.13
CA ASP A 68 4.02 -9.21 0.09
C ASP A 68 4.25 -8.27 -1.10
N GLU A 69 3.55 -7.14 -1.08
CA GLU A 69 3.60 -6.13 -2.14
C GLU A 69 4.41 -4.93 -1.67
N ASN A 70 5.22 -4.39 -2.57
CA ASN A 70 6.08 -3.24 -2.30
C ASN A 70 5.93 -2.23 -3.43
N ILE A 71 5.44 -1.04 -3.08
CA ILE A 71 5.18 0.05 -4.00
C ILE A 71 6.18 1.17 -3.69
N ARG A 72 7.04 1.47 -4.66
CA ARG A 72 7.92 2.63 -4.59
C ARG A 72 7.16 3.87 -4.98
N TYR A 73 7.18 4.88 -4.12
CA TYR A 73 6.58 6.18 -4.38
C TYR A 73 7.56 7.02 -5.19
N ASN A 74 7.58 6.80 -6.50
CA ASN A 74 8.35 7.58 -7.48
C ASN A 74 7.45 8.58 -8.20
#